data_AF-A0A7S3MQK5-F1
#
_entry.id   AF-A0A7S3MQK5-F1
#
_cell.length_a   1.000
_cell.length_b   1.000
_cell.length_c   1.000
_cell.angle_alpha   90.00
_cell.angle_beta   90.00
_cell.angle_gamma   90.00
#
_symmetry.space_group_name_H-M   'P 1'
#
loop_
_entity.id
_entity.type
_entity.pdbx_description
1 polymer ?
#
loop_
_entity_poly.entity_id
_entity_poly.type
_entity_poly.pdbx_seq_one_letter_code
_entity_poly.pdbx_strand_id
1 'polypeptide(L)'
;EQNLVKKDQFLLKLIQLYETSTVRHGFMVVGSAGCGKTTIFNTLTEALSAVPDNNKYIITKMNPKAITGQEMFGVMNGVGEWEPGIYSEIWKAKNSKSNKANNWICCDGPVDAIWIENLNTVLDDNKILTLANAERIPMLD
;
A
#
# COMPACT_ATOMS: atom_id res chain seq x y z
N GLU A 1 12.05 -19.20 13.23
CA GLU A 1 11.15 -19.05 12.07
C GLU A 1 11.55 -17.99 11.04
N GLN A 2 12.44 -17.02 11.30
CA GLN A 2 12.99 -16.15 10.22
C GLN A 2 14.53 -16.03 10.21
N ASN A 3 15.25 -16.80 11.05
CA ASN A 3 16.70 -16.69 11.23
C ASN A 3 17.20 -15.25 11.53
N LEU A 4 16.35 -14.43 12.18
CA LEU A 4 16.69 -13.07 12.60
C LEU A 4 17.26 -13.05 14.02
N VAL A 5 18.18 -12.10 14.25
CA VAL A 5 18.72 -11.82 15.59
C VAL A 5 17.97 -10.65 16.20
N LYS A 6 17.40 -10.84 17.40
CA LYS A 6 16.72 -9.78 18.14
C LYS A 6 17.71 -8.65 18.47
N LYS A 7 17.37 -7.43 18.05
CA LYS A 7 18.06 -6.19 18.40
C LYS A 7 17.03 -5.18 18.88
N ASP A 8 17.34 -4.43 19.93
CA ASP A 8 16.38 -3.48 20.53
C ASP A 8 15.94 -2.39 19.55
N GLN A 9 16.86 -1.92 18.70
CA GLN A 9 16.53 -0.97 17.64
C GLN A 9 15.54 -1.54 16.63
N PHE A 10 15.63 -2.83 16.28
CA PHE A 10 14.70 -3.49 15.37
C PHE A 10 13.29 -3.57 15.99
N LEU A 11 13.22 -3.93 17.28
CA LEU A 11 11.94 -3.95 18.01
C LEU A 11 11.32 -2.55 18.12
N LEU A 12 12.13 -1.54 18.42
CA LEU A 12 11.67 -0.15 18.45
C LEU A 12 11.08 0.28 17.09
N LYS A 13 11.71 -0.09 15.97
CA LYS A 13 11.19 0.23 14.64
C LYS A 13 9.91 -0.52 14.29
N LEU A 14 9.73 -1.75 14.75
CA LEU A 14 8.46 -2.47 14.63
C LEU A 14 7.32 -1.76 15.37
N ILE A 15 7.58 -1.32 16.62
CA ILE A 15 6.60 -0.59 17.43
C ILE A 15 6.24 0.74 16.77
N GLN A 16 7.24 1.52 16.33
CA GLN A 16 7.01 2.80 15.64
C GLN A 16 6.19 2.62 14.36
N LEU A 17 6.46 1.57 13.59
CA LEU A 17 5.70 1.27 12.38
C LEU A 17 4.25 0.91 12.71
N TYR A 18 4.04 0.07 13.73
CA TYR A 18 2.70 -0.30 14.20
C TYR A 18 1.90 0.92 14.67
N GLU A 19 2.47 1.75 15.56
CA GLU A 19 1.82 2.96 16.06
C GLU A 19 1.49 3.96 14.95
N THR A 20 2.36 4.08 13.95
CA THR A 20 2.07 4.93 12.79
C THR A 20 0.89 4.37 11.98
N SER A 21 0.83 3.05 11.80
CA SER A 21 -0.21 2.38 11.01
C SER A 21 -1.59 2.42 11.64
N THR A 22 -1.69 2.59 12.97
CA THR A 22 -2.99 2.71 13.66
C THR A 22 -3.57 4.12 13.56
N VAL A 23 -2.74 5.12 13.24
CA VAL A 23 -3.15 6.54 13.15
C VAL A 23 -3.31 7.00 11.71
N ARG A 24 -2.53 6.44 10.77
CA ARG A 24 -2.54 6.82 9.36
C ARG A 24 -2.74 5.58 8.47
N HIS A 25 -3.67 5.66 7.53
CA HIS A 25 -3.91 4.62 6.52
C HIS A 25 -2.86 4.61 5.39
N GLY A 26 -2.04 5.65 5.32
CA GLY A 26 -0.89 5.75 4.41
C GLY A 26 0.32 6.33 5.10
N PHE A 27 1.48 5.70 4.91
CA PHE A 27 2.76 6.14 5.48
C PHE A 27 3.93 5.66 4.63
N MET A 28 5.10 6.28 4.80
CA MET A 28 6.33 5.91 4.10
C MET A 28 7.35 5.32 5.07
N VAL A 29 8.02 4.24 4.64
CA VAL A 29 9.16 3.67 5.37
C VAL A 29 10.45 4.14 4.69
N VAL A 30 11.14 5.10 5.31
CA VAL A 30 12.29 5.78 4.71
C VAL A 30 13.60 5.31 5.36
N GLY A 31 14.65 5.13 4.54
CA GLY A 31 15.99 4.78 4.99
C GLY A 31 16.85 4.23 3.85
N SER A 32 18.16 4.12 4.06
CA SER A 32 19.11 3.61 3.05
C SER A 32 18.81 2.18 2.59
N ALA A 33 19.36 1.78 1.44
CA ALA A 33 19.31 0.39 1.00
C ALA A 33 19.98 -0.53 2.03
N GLY A 34 19.42 -1.73 2.24
CA GLY A 34 19.99 -2.72 3.16
C GLY A 34 19.74 -2.47 4.66
N CYS A 35 19.04 -1.39 5.07
CA CYS A 35 18.79 -1.12 6.50
C CYS A 35 17.61 -1.92 7.12
N GLY A 36 17.08 -2.93 6.43
CA GLY A 36 16.06 -3.83 6.98
C GLY A 36 14.60 -3.35 6.89
N LYS A 37 14.29 -2.31 6.09
CA LYS A 37 12.91 -1.79 5.92
C LYS A 37 11.91 -2.88 5.56
N THR A 38 12.22 -3.67 4.53
CA THR A 38 11.38 -4.78 4.06
C THR A 38 11.22 -5.85 5.14
N THR A 39 12.29 -6.14 5.89
CA THR A 39 12.26 -7.09 6.99
C THR A 39 11.33 -6.61 8.11
N ILE A 40 11.45 -5.36 8.54
CA ILE A 40 10.57 -4.76 9.56
C ILE A 40 9.10 -4.85 9.13
N PHE A 41 8.79 -4.46 7.89
CA PHE A 41 7.42 -4.45 7.38
C PHE A 41 6.81 -5.87 7.26
N ASN A 42 7.61 -6.83 6.76
CA ASN A 42 7.19 -8.24 6.69
C ASN A 42 7.01 -8.85 8.09
N THR A 43 7.96 -8.65 9.01
CA THR A 43 7.89 -9.17 10.38
C THR A 43 6.68 -8.61 11.12
N LEU A 44 6.36 -7.31 10.98
CA LEU A 44 5.15 -6.75 11.57
C LEU A 44 3.88 -7.38 10.99
N THR A 45 3.80 -7.54 9.67
CA THR A 45 2.64 -8.14 8.99
C THR A 45 2.41 -9.58 9.44
N GLU A 46 3.48 -10.37 9.56
CA GLU A 46 3.41 -11.74 10.06
C GLU A 46 2.97 -11.78 11.53
N ALA A 47 3.53 -10.90 12.37
CA ALA A 47 3.15 -10.80 13.77
C ALA A 47 1.66 -10.44 13.94
N LEU A 48 1.15 -9.48 13.18
CA LEU A 48 -0.26 -9.09 13.20
C LEU A 48 -1.18 -10.20 12.69
N SER A 49 -0.73 -10.97 11.71
CA SER A 49 -1.47 -12.12 11.17
C SER A 49 -1.49 -13.32 12.12
N ALA A 50 -0.54 -13.40 13.05
CA ALA A 50 -0.45 -14.47 14.04
C ALA A 50 -1.29 -14.20 15.30
N VAL A 51 -1.85 -12.99 15.45
CA VAL A 51 -2.74 -12.65 16.57
C VAL A 51 -4.04 -13.45 16.43
N PRO A 52 -4.45 -14.23 17.46
CA PRO A 52 -5.73 -14.95 17.44
C PRO A 52 -6.90 -14.01 17.18
N ASP A 53 -7.90 -14.49 16.44
CA ASP A 53 -9.13 -13.76 16.09
C ASP A 53 -8.93 -12.50 15.22
N ASN A 54 -7.70 -12.21 14.78
CA ASN A 54 -7.42 -11.11 13.88
C ASN A 54 -7.52 -11.55 12.41
N ASN A 55 -7.96 -10.63 11.54
CA ASN A 55 -7.92 -10.88 10.11
C ASN A 55 -6.47 -10.95 9.62
N LYS A 56 -6.21 -11.86 8.67
CA LYS A 56 -4.89 -12.02 8.06
C LYS A 56 -4.45 -10.71 7.40
N TYR A 57 -3.19 -10.31 7.62
CA TYR A 57 -2.58 -9.19 6.91
C TYR A 57 -1.89 -9.69 5.63
N ILE A 58 -2.12 -9.00 4.51
CA ILE A 58 -1.56 -9.36 3.20
C ILE A 58 -0.85 -8.16 2.59
N ILE A 59 0.41 -8.34 2.20
CA ILE A 59 1.16 -7.31 1.47
C ILE A 59 1.08 -7.60 -0.02
N THR A 60 0.60 -6.62 -0.78
CA THR A 60 0.67 -6.60 -2.25
C THR A 60 1.70 -5.55 -2.65
N LYS A 61 2.77 -5.96 -3.34
CA LYS A 61 3.88 -5.08 -3.72
C LYS A 61 3.81 -4.75 -5.20
N MET A 62 4.16 -3.52 -5.55
CA MET A 62 4.39 -3.10 -6.94
C MET A 62 5.49 -2.05 -7.01
N ASN A 63 6.20 -1.98 -8.13
CA ASN A 63 7.14 -0.91 -8.40
C ASN A 63 6.47 0.15 -9.28
N PRO A 64 6.13 1.34 -8.76
CA PRO A 64 5.40 2.37 -9.51
C PRO A 64 6.21 2.93 -10.69
N LYS A 65 7.55 2.83 -10.68
CA LYS A 65 8.41 3.31 -11.77
C LYS A 65 8.66 2.27 -12.87
N ALA A 66 8.18 1.04 -12.68
CA ALA A 66 8.26 0.00 -13.72
C ALA A 66 7.17 0.15 -14.79
N ILE A 67 6.18 1.01 -14.55
CA ILE A 67 5.04 1.29 -15.43
C ILE A 67 4.82 2.80 -15.54
N THR A 68 4.07 3.22 -16.56
CA THR A 68 3.67 4.62 -16.71
C THR A 68 2.52 4.96 -15.75
N GLY A 69 2.33 6.26 -15.47
CA GLY A 69 1.18 6.70 -14.66
C GLY A 69 -0.17 6.33 -15.28
N GLN A 70 -0.26 6.33 -16.62
CA GLN A 70 -1.43 5.89 -17.36
C GLN A 70 -1.72 4.39 -17.16
N GLU A 71 -0.71 3.54 -17.26
CA GLU A 71 -0.85 2.10 -16.97
C GLU A 71 -1.13 1.82 -15.48
N MET A 72 -0.68 2.71 -14.59
CA MET A 72 -0.89 2.57 -13.14
C MET A 72 -2.34 2.88 -12.75
N PHE A 73 -2.91 3.98 -13.23
CA PHE A 73 -4.24 4.46 -12.79
C PHE A 73 -5.37 4.24 -13.80
N GLY A 74 -5.02 4.05 -15.07
CA GLY A 74 -5.94 3.89 -16.19
C GLY A 74 -5.94 5.13 -17.08
N VAL A 75 -6.30 4.91 -18.34
CA VAL A 75 -6.30 5.95 -19.38
C VAL A 75 -7.43 5.71 -20.37
N MET A 76 -7.91 6.78 -21.00
CA MET A 76 -8.80 6.66 -22.15
C MET A 76 -7.95 6.43 -23.40
N ASN A 77 -8.17 5.32 -24.08
CA ASN A 77 -7.40 4.95 -25.26
C ASN A 77 -7.80 5.79 -26.49
N GLY A 78 -7.09 5.58 -27.60
CA GLY A 78 -7.28 6.37 -28.83
C GLY A 78 -8.66 6.21 -29.48
N VAL A 79 -9.45 5.21 -29.08
CA VAL A 79 -10.84 4.99 -29.56
C VAL A 79 -11.90 5.44 -28.55
N GLY A 80 -11.49 6.05 -27.43
CA GLY A 80 -12.41 6.58 -26.41
C GLY A 80 -12.88 5.54 -25.39
N GLU A 81 -12.30 4.34 -25.37
CA GLU A 81 -12.59 3.32 -24.37
C GLU A 81 -11.66 3.47 -23.16
N TRP A 82 -12.19 3.17 -21.97
CA TRP A 82 -11.42 3.23 -20.74
C TRP A 82 -10.60 1.95 -20.54
N GLU A 83 -9.28 2.11 -20.41
CA GLU A 83 -8.37 1.03 -20.05
C GLU A 83 -8.05 1.11 -18.55
N PRO A 84 -8.39 0.06 -17.77
CA PRO A 84 -8.12 0.04 -16.33
C PRO A 84 -6.63 0.03 -16.00
N GLY A 85 -6.25 0.77 -14.95
CA GLY A 85 -4.89 0.77 -14.43
C GLY A 85 -4.60 -0.35 -13.43
N ILE A 86 -3.34 -0.77 -13.38
CA ILE A 86 -2.88 -1.86 -12.50
C ILE A 86 -3.13 -1.53 -11.02
N TYR A 87 -2.78 -0.32 -10.56
CA TYR A 87 -3.02 0.08 -9.17
C TYR A 87 -4.51 0.18 -8.87
N SER A 88 -5.29 0.75 -9.80
CA SER A 88 -6.75 0.88 -9.66
C SER A 88 -7.45 -0.46 -9.50
N GLU A 89 -7.04 -1.47 -10.27
CA GLU A 89 -7.59 -2.83 -10.15
C GLU A 89 -7.10 -3.56 -8.89
N ILE A 90 -5.83 -3.39 -8.50
CA ILE A 90 -5.35 -3.87 -7.20
C ILE A 90 -6.17 -3.24 -6.06
N TRP A 91 -6.39 -1.93 -6.12
CA TRP A 91 -7.19 -1.20 -5.14
C TRP A 91 -8.59 -1.79 -5.04
N LYS A 92 -9.32 -1.92 -6.16
CA LYS A 92 -10.67 -2.51 -6.19
C LYS A 92 -10.71 -3.92 -5.60
N ALA A 93 -9.75 -4.77 -5.94
CA ALA A 93 -9.69 -6.14 -5.43
C ALA A 93 -9.38 -6.21 -3.92
N LYS A 94 -8.53 -5.32 -3.42
CA LYS A 94 -8.12 -5.27 -2.01
C LYS A 94 -9.12 -4.53 -1.12
N ASN A 95 -9.84 -3.57 -1.70
CA ASN A 95 -10.85 -2.73 -1.06
C ASN A 95 -12.28 -3.25 -1.30
N SER A 96 -12.45 -4.57 -1.41
CA SER A 96 -13.75 -5.20 -1.64
C SER A 96 -14.34 -5.72 -0.34
N LYS A 97 -15.66 -5.55 -0.13
CA LYS A 97 -16.38 -6.07 1.05
C LYS A 97 -16.30 -7.60 1.21
N SER A 98 -16.06 -8.33 0.13
CA SER A 98 -15.88 -9.79 0.18
C SER A 98 -14.49 -10.19 0.67
N ASN A 99 -13.52 -9.28 0.61
CA ASN A 99 -12.17 -9.49 1.09
C ASN A 99 -12.10 -9.15 2.59
N LYS A 100 -11.92 -10.17 3.42
CA LYS A 100 -11.83 -10.02 4.87
C LYS A 100 -10.40 -9.78 5.37
N ALA A 101 -9.39 -9.78 4.50
CA ALA A 101 -8.00 -9.57 4.90
C ALA A 101 -7.71 -8.08 5.13
N ASN A 102 -6.79 -7.78 6.03
CA ASN A 102 -6.20 -6.45 6.16
C ASN A 102 -5.12 -6.29 5.07
N ASN A 103 -5.34 -5.43 4.09
CA ASN A 103 -4.48 -5.36 2.91
C ASN A 103 -3.52 -4.16 2.96
N TRP A 104 -2.23 -4.43 2.86
CA TRP A 104 -1.21 -3.42 2.59
C TRP A 104 -0.92 -3.39 1.09
N ILE A 105 -1.09 -2.23 0.44
CA ILE A 105 -0.58 -1.99 -0.92
C ILE A 105 0.72 -1.21 -0.79
N CYS A 106 1.83 -1.84 -1.17
CA CYS A 106 3.18 -1.31 -1.01
C CYS A 106 3.77 -0.92 -2.37
N CYS A 107 3.97 0.38 -2.56
CA CYS A 107 4.67 0.93 -3.72
C CYS A 107 6.18 0.95 -3.44
N ASP A 108 6.88 -0.11 -3.84
CA ASP A 108 8.33 -0.30 -3.62
C ASP A 108 9.13 0.28 -4.78
N GLY A 109 9.46 1.57 -4.67
CA GLY A 109 10.25 2.28 -5.68
C GLY A 109 10.42 3.76 -5.33
N PRO A 110 11.11 4.52 -6.20
CA PRO A 110 11.26 5.96 -6.04
C PRO A 110 9.91 6.70 -6.08
N VAL A 111 9.76 7.68 -5.19
CA VAL A 111 8.62 8.60 -5.22
C VAL A 111 8.84 9.66 -6.29
N ASP A 112 7.81 9.88 -7.12
CA ASP A 112 7.81 10.83 -8.22
C ASP A 112 6.49 11.61 -8.17
N ALA A 113 6.56 12.92 -8.41
CA ALA A 113 5.42 13.83 -8.31
C ALA A 113 4.23 13.37 -9.18
N ILE A 114 4.51 12.83 -10.37
CA ILE A 114 3.48 12.52 -11.36
C ILE A 114 2.50 11.44 -10.85
N TRP A 115 3.02 10.37 -10.24
CA TRP A 115 2.14 9.29 -9.78
C TRP A 115 1.63 9.53 -8.36
N ILE A 116 2.41 10.14 -7.47
CA ILE A 116 2.00 10.34 -6.07
C ILE A 116 0.86 11.34 -5.95
N GLU A 117 0.79 12.34 -6.84
CA GLU A 117 -0.30 13.33 -6.84
C GLU A 117 -1.68 12.69 -7.02
N ASN A 118 -1.77 11.61 -7.81
CA ASN A 118 -3.01 10.85 -8.02
C ASN A 118 -3.48 10.10 -6.77
N LEU A 119 -2.64 10.00 -5.72
CA LEU A 119 -2.99 9.35 -4.46
C LEU A 119 -3.33 10.35 -3.34
N ASN A 120 -3.23 11.66 -3.57
CA ASN A 120 -3.44 12.65 -2.51
C ASN A 120 -4.81 12.52 -1.83
N THR A 121 -5.89 12.42 -2.60
CA THR A 121 -7.27 12.35 -2.06
C THR A 121 -7.60 11.03 -1.37
N VAL A 122 -6.82 9.97 -1.64
CA VAL A 122 -7.00 8.69 -0.94
C VAL A 122 -6.13 8.61 0.32
N LEU A 123 -5.02 9.34 0.36
CA LEU A 123 -4.10 9.39 1.49
C LEU A 123 -4.48 10.47 2.53
N ASP A 124 -5.33 11.43 2.17
CA ASP A 124 -5.88 12.42 3.09
C ASP A 124 -7.14 11.92 3.82
N ASP A 125 -7.80 12.81 4.56
CA ASP A 125 -9.00 12.50 5.34
C ASP A 125 -10.22 12.15 4.49
N ASN A 126 -10.22 12.46 3.18
CA ASN A 126 -11.32 12.10 2.28
C ASN A 126 -11.33 10.60 2.00
N LYS A 127 -10.16 9.93 2.03
CA LYS A 127 -10.00 8.49 1.80
C LYS A 127 -10.69 7.99 0.51
N ILE A 128 -10.62 8.75 -0.58
CA ILE A 128 -11.24 8.39 -1.87
C ILE A 128 -10.21 8.39 -2.98
N LEU A 129 -10.06 7.26 -3.67
CA LEU A 129 -9.30 7.17 -4.92
C LEU A 129 -10.17 7.75 -6.05
N THR A 130 -9.65 8.77 -6.74
CA THR A 130 -10.34 9.40 -7.88
C THR A 130 -9.56 9.14 -9.15
N LEU A 131 -10.22 8.55 -10.15
CA LEU A 131 -9.60 8.23 -11.44
C LEU A 131 -9.96 9.28 -12.50
N ALA A 132 -9.19 9.31 -13.59
CA ALA A 132 -9.37 10.28 -14.68
C ALA A 132 -10.73 10.13 -15.41
N ASN A 133 -11.35 8.95 -15.36
CA ASN A 133 -12.72 8.71 -15.85
C ASN A 133 -13.82 9.20 -14.87
N ALA A 134 -13.45 9.97 -13.84
CA ALA A 134 -14.32 10.43 -12.76
C ALA A 134 -14.90 9.31 -11.87
N GLU A 135 -14.39 8.08 -11.95
CA GLU A 135 -14.70 7.02 -10.99
C GLU A 135 -14.13 7.39 -9.62
N ARG A 136 -14.97 7.31 -8.58
CA ARG A 136 -14.60 7.62 -7.19
C ARG A 136 -14.79 6.37 -6.33
N ILE A 137 -13.70 5.88 -5.77
CA ILE A 137 -13.66 4.62 -5.03
C ILE A 137 -13.28 4.93 -3.57
N PRO A 138 -14.26 5.00 -2.64
CA PRO A 138 -13.97 5.23 -1.24
C PRO A 138 -13.23 4.04 -0.63
N MET A 139 -12.25 4.31 0.22
CA MET A 139 -11.61 3.31 1.07
C MET A 139 -12.64 2.76 2.05
N LEU A 140 -12.71 1.44 2.15
CA LEU A 140 -13.47 0.75 3.17
C LEU A 140 -12.58 0.55 4.40
N ASP A 141 -13.20 0.60 5.57
CA ASP A 141 -12.54 0.30 6.85
C ASP A 141 -12.23 -1.20 7.00
#